data_AF-A0A3M1CZE1-F1
#
_entry.id   AF-A0A3M1CZE1-F1
#
_cell.length_a   1.000
_cell.length_b   1.000
_cell.length_c   1.000
_cell.angle_alpha   90.00
_cell.angle_beta   90.00
_cell.angle_gamma   90.00
#
_symmetry.space_group_name_H-M   'P 1'
#
loop_
_entity.id
_entity.type
_entity.pdbx_description
1 polymer ?
#
loop_
_entity_poly.entity_id
_entity_poly.type
_entity_poly.pdbx_seq_one_letter_code
_entity_poly.pdbx_strand_id
1 'polypeptide(L)' 'MMFGFGGIWMALFWVAVLLIPIWLVWQFTTRRNTDQSIGTTPEEIARRRYARGEIGREELDRLLSDLHRYRSA' A
#
# COMPACT_ATOMS: atom_id res chain seq x y z
N MET A 1 -27.36 -19.94 -38.05
CA MET A 1 -27.15 -18.82 -37.11
C MET A 1 -25.77 -18.98 -36.49
N MET A 2 -24.73 -18.40 -37.08
CA MET A 2 -23.32 -18.56 -36.65
C MET A 2 -22.60 -17.20 -36.66
N PHE A 3 -23.21 -16.18 -36.04
CA PHE A 3 -22.65 -14.83 -35.94
C PHE A 3 -22.56 -14.34 -34.47
N GLY A 4 -22.31 -15.27 -33.54
CA GLY A 4 -22.20 -14.95 -32.11
C GLY A 4 -20.77 -14.86 -31.57
N PHE A 5 -19.85 -15.68 -32.10
CA PHE A 5 -18.54 -15.84 -31.46
C PHE A 5 -17.58 -14.66 -31.69
N GLY A 6 -17.54 -14.09 -32.90
CA GLY A 6 -16.60 -13.00 -33.23
C GLY A 6 -16.87 -11.71 -32.44
N GLY A 7 -18.14 -11.34 -32.26
CA GLY A 7 -18.52 -10.15 -31.49
C GLY A 7 -18.21 -10.27 -30.00
N ILE A 8 -18.43 -11.46 -29.42
CA ILE A 8 -18.12 -11.73 -28.02
C ILE A 8 -16.61 -11.66 -27.77
N TRP A 9 -15.81 -12.28 -28.63
CA TRP A 9 -14.34 -12.21 -28.53
C TRP A 9 -13.81 -10.77 -28.63
N MET A 10 -14.39 -9.97 -29.53
CA MET A 10 -14.02 -8.56 -29.68
C MET A 10 -14.37 -7.75 -28.41
N ALA A 11 -15.56 -7.95 -27.85
CA ALA A 11 -15.99 -7.27 -26.63
C ALA A 11 -15.11 -7.64 -25.42
N LEU A 12 -14.79 -8.93 -25.27
CA LEU A 12 -13.88 -9.40 -24.21
C LEU A 12 -12.48 -8.80 -24.35
N PHE A 13 -11.97 -8.69 -25.58
CA PHE A 13 -10.67 -8.05 -25.84
C PHE A 13 -10.68 -6.57 -25.41
N TRP A 14 -11.72 -5.81 -25.76
CA TRP A 14 -11.85 -4.40 -25.35
C TRP A 14 -11.96 -4.23 -23.84
N VAL A 15 -12.73 -5.09 -23.16
CA VAL A 15 -12.84 -5.08 -21.69
C VAL A 15 -11.49 -5.40 -21.06
N ALA A 16 -10.78 -6.40 -21.57
CA ALA A 16 -9.45 -6.76 -21.08
C ALA A 16 -8.44 -5.62 -21.29
N VAL A 17 -8.43 -4.98 -22.46
CA VAL A 17 -7.54 -3.83 -22.74
C VAL A 17 -7.75 -2.69 -21.75
N LEU A 18 -8.98 -2.45 -21.30
CA LEU A 18 -9.29 -1.42 -20.29
C LEU A 18 -8.95 -1.87 -18.86
N LEU A 19 -9.20 -3.15 -18.51
CA LEU A 19 -8.98 -3.66 -17.16
C LEU A 19 -7.53 -4.03 -16.86
N ILE A 20 -6.77 -4.51 -17.85
CA ILE A 20 -5.36 -4.91 -17.72
C ILE A 20 -4.49 -3.79 -17.14
N PRO A 21 -4.49 -2.54 -17.64
CA PRO A 21 -3.64 -1.49 -17.08
C PRO A 21 -4.02 -1.15 -15.64
N ILE A 22 -5.31 -1.13 -15.31
CA ILE A 22 -5.79 -0.90 -13.93
C ILE A 22 -5.29 -2.02 -13.02
N TRP A 23 -5.48 -3.28 -13.42
CA TRP A 23 -5.03 -4.45 -12.68
C TRP A 23 -3.51 -4.49 -12.53
N LEU A 24 -2.76 -4.10 -13.57
CA LEU A 24 -1.30 -4.05 -13.56
C LEU A 24 -0.78 -3.01 -12.56
N VAL A 25 -1.34 -1.80 -12.58
CA VAL A 25 -0.99 -0.74 -11.62
C VAL A 25 -1.37 -1.17 -10.20
N TRP A 26 -2.53 -1.80 -10.01
CA TRP A 26 -2.98 -2.29 -8.71
C TRP A 26 -2.07 -3.42 -8.20
N GLN A 27 -1.64 -4.34 -9.05
CA GLN A 27 -0.70 -5.41 -8.72
C GLN A 27 0.67 -4.84 -8.29
N PHE A 28 1.22 -3.87 -9.02
CA PHE A 28 2.51 -3.27 -8.66
C PHE A 28 2.44 -2.35 -7.43
N THR A 29 1.31 -1.68 -7.21
CA THR A 29 1.10 -0.81 -6.05
C THR A 29 0.81 -1.64 -4.78
N THR A 30 0.00 -2.68 -4.89
CA THR A 30 -0.31 -3.60 -3.78
C THR A 30 0.92 -4.40 -3.37
N ARG A 31 1.79 -4.83 -4.29
CA ARG A 31 3.07 -5.48 -3.93
C ARG A 31 4.04 -4.58 -3.15
N ARG A 32 3.86 -3.26 -3.17
CA ARG A 32 4.62 -2.33 -2.32
C ARG A 32 3.89 -1.98 -1.01
N ASN A 33 2.62 -2.35 -0.88
CA ASN A 33 1.77 -2.02 0.28
C ASN A 33 1.30 -3.23 1.11
N THR A 34 1.49 -4.47 0.63
CA THR A 34 1.23 -5.69 1.42
C THR A 34 2.27 -5.95 2.52
N ASP A 35 3.19 -5.01 2.77
CA ASP A 35 3.98 -4.95 4.02
C ASP A 35 3.77 -3.65 4.83
N GLN A 36 3.01 -2.66 4.32
CA GLN A 36 2.93 -1.34 4.97
C GLN A 36 1.53 -0.96 5.48
N SER A 37 0.45 -1.67 5.13
CA SER A 37 -0.87 -1.36 5.68
C SER A 37 -1.24 -2.13 6.96
N ILE A 38 -0.36 -3.02 7.44
CA ILE A 38 -0.51 -3.72 8.74
C ILE A 38 0.69 -3.44 9.67
N GLY A 39 1.77 -2.82 9.15
CA GLY A 39 3.09 -2.89 9.78
C GLY A 39 3.78 -1.57 10.14
N THR A 40 3.27 -0.37 9.78
CA THR A 40 3.94 0.85 10.25
C THR A 40 3.63 1.06 11.71
N THR A 41 4.43 0.45 12.58
CA THR A 41 4.34 0.65 14.01
C THR A 41 4.48 2.14 14.28
N PRO A 42 3.80 2.67 15.30
CA PRO A 42 3.96 4.08 15.67
C PRO A 42 5.43 4.49 15.87
N GLU A 43 6.29 3.53 16.24
CA GLU A 43 7.75 3.68 16.34
C GLU A 43 8.42 3.98 14.98
N GLU A 44 7.98 3.32 13.91
CA GLU A 44 8.51 3.52 12.56
C GLU A 44 8.15 4.91 12.02
N ILE A 45 6.93 5.39 12.32
CA ILE A 45 6.49 6.75 11.99
C ILE A 45 7.38 7.77 12.72
N ALA A 46 7.63 7.58 14.01
CA ALA A 46 8.50 8.48 14.78
C ALA A 46 9.93 8.49 14.21
N ARG A 47 10.52 7.32 13.93
CA ARG A 47 11.87 7.21 13.35
C ARG A 47 11.97 7.86 11.97
N ARG A 48 10.92 7.75 11.15
CA ARG A 48 10.86 8.39 9.82
C ARG A 48 10.80 9.92 9.91
N ARG A 49 10.22 10.49 10.97
CA ARG A 49 10.21 11.94 11.20
C ARG A 49 11.55 12.44 11.72
N TYR A 50 12.22 11.65 12.56
CA TYR A 50 13.60 11.93 13.00
C TYR A 50 14.58 11.94 11.82
N ALA A 51 14.48 10.95 10.92
CA ALA A 51 15.29 10.90 9.71
C ALA A 51 15.06 12.08 8.75
N ARG A 52 13.85 12.67 8.77
CA ARG A 52 13.53 13.90 8.04
C ARG A 52 14.00 15.18 8.77
N GLY A 53 14.49 15.06 10.01
CA GLY A 53 14.86 16.22 10.85
C GLY A 53 13.65 16.99 11.40
N GLU A 54 12.43 16.46 11.29
CA GLU A 54 11.21 17.11 11.80
C GLU A 54 11.10 17.02 13.33
N ILE A 55 11.77 16.03 13.94
CA ILE A 55 11.80 15.84 15.39
C ILE A 55 13.24 15.62 15.85
N GLY A 56 13.55 16.12 17.04
CA GLY A 56 14.85 15.88 17.70
C GLY A 56 14.95 14.48 18.30
N ARG A 57 16.17 14.10 18.70
CA ARG A 57 16.46 12.79 19.32
C ARG A 57 15.68 12.59 20.63
N GLU A 58 15.55 13.64 21.42
CA GLU A 58 14.83 13.62 22.71
C GLU A 58 13.33 13.34 22.52
N GLU A 59 12.74 13.96 21.50
CA GLU A 59 11.32 13.78 21.16
C GLU A 59 11.06 12.35 20.64
N LEU A 60 11.97 11.82 19.82
CA LEU A 60 11.92 10.43 19.38
C LEU A 60 11.96 9.46 20.56
N ASP A 61 12.87 9.66 21.51
CA ASP A 61 13.05 8.78 22.66
C ASP A 61 11.80 8.74 23.55
N ARG A 62 11.19 9.91 23.80
CA ARG A 62 9.93 10.01 24.55
C ARG A 62 8.80 9.23 23.89
N LEU A 63 8.62 9.40 22.58
CA LEU A 63 7.61 8.70 21.79
C LEU A 63 7.80 7.17 21.85
N LEU A 64 9.04 6.69 21.68
CA LEU A 64 9.32 5.26 21.79
C LEU A 64 9.02 4.72 23.20
N SER A 65 9.33 5.48 24.25
CA SER A 65 9.06 5.06 25.63
C SER A 65 7.55 4.97 25.93
N ASP A 66 6.76 5.90 25.37
CA ASP A 66 5.32 5.98 25.58
C ASP A 66 4.60 4.86 24.83
N LEU A 67 5.02 4.59 23.59
CA LEU A 67 4.52 3.49 22.78
C LEU A 67 4.80 2.11 23.39
N HIS A 68 5.98 1.94 23.99
CA HIS A 68 6.33 0.72 24.70
C HIS A 68 5.41 0.49 25.91
N ARG A 69 5.12 1.55 26.67
CA ARG A 69 4.21 1.52 27.83
C ARG A 69 2.78 1.17 27.43
N TYR A 70 2.30 1.69 26.30
CA TYR A 70 0.95 1.43 25.80
C TYR A 70 0.75 -0.02 25.33
N ARG A 71 1.77 -0.65 24.75
CA ARG A 71 1.70 -2.04 24.25
C ARG A 71 1.75 -3.09 25.36
N SER A 72 2.22 -2.73 26.55
CA SER A 72 2.34 -3.64 27.70
C SER A 72 1.11 -3.68 28.63
N ALA A 73 0.00 -3.05 28.25
CA ALA A 73 -1.28 -3.02 28.99
C ALA A 73 -2.37 -3.78 28.21
#